data_AF-A0A7V9P7P1-F1
#
_entry.id   AF-A0A7V9P7P1-F1
#
_cell.length_a   1.000
_cell.length_b   1.000
_cell.length_c   1.000
_cell.angle_alpha   90.00
_cell.angle_beta   90.00
_cell.angle_gamma   90.00
#
_symmetry.space_group_name_H-M   'P 1'
#
loop_
_entity.id
_entity.type
_entity.pdbx_description
1 polymer ?
#
loop_
_entity_poly.entity_id
_entity_poly.type
_entity_poly.pdbx_seq_one_letter_code
_entity_poly.pdbx_strand_id
1 'polypeptide(L)'
;LTSGVWKGDYANVEKFDATEQIQIANSDFITFHSYEAADEFAKRIKFLQKLNRPIMCTEYMARPRGSTFVAILPVGKKYNVGMINWGFVEGKSQTIYPWDSWERPYVEYEPWIWFHDVFRTDGTPYLREETELIKRITGKEKAQAAGAR
;
A
#
# COMPACT_ATOMS: atom_id res chain seq x y z
N LEU A 1 -15.53 -8.56 8.06
CA LEU A 1 -15.21 -7.31 8.79
C LEU A 1 -13.71 -7.30 9.09
N THR A 2 -13.09 -6.11 9.14
CA THR A 2 -11.67 -5.95 9.46
C THR A 2 -11.44 -4.60 10.13
N SER A 3 -10.32 -4.45 10.84
CA SER A 3 -9.79 -3.19 11.33
C SER A 3 -8.28 -3.16 11.11
N GLY A 4 -7.78 -2.11 10.45
CA GLY A 4 -6.42 -2.06 9.93
C GLY A 4 -5.37 -1.76 10.99
N VAL A 5 -4.35 -2.61 11.08
CA VAL A 5 -3.17 -2.36 11.92
C VAL A 5 -2.15 -1.51 11.17
N TRP A 6 -1.66 -0.45 11.82
CA TRP A 6 -0.67 0.45 11.24
C TRP A 6 0.62 0.45 12.04
N LYS A 7 0.50 0.64 13.35
CA LYS A 7 1.61 0.68 14.31
C LYS A 7 1.90 -0.74 14.83
N GLY A 8 2.92 -0.84 15.68
CA GLY A 8 3.32 -2.08 16.33
C GLY A 8 4.67 -2.64 15.88
N ASP A 9 5.27 -3.44 16.76
CA ASP A 9 6.47 -4.24 16.47
C ASP A 9 6.03 -5.60 15.89
N TYR A 10 6.28 -5.78 14.58
CA TYR A 10 5.91 -6.99 13.83
C TYR A 10 6.89 -8.16 14.06
N ALA A 11 7.60 -8.16 15.20
CA ALA A 11 8.37 -9.30 15.68
C ALA A 11 7.49 -10.36 16.35
N ASN A 12 6.50 -9.94 17.16
CA ASN A 12 5.55 -10.83 17.86
C ASN A 12 4.21 -10.10 18.12
N VAL A 13 3.09 -10.81 18.03
CA VAL A 13 1.74 -10.27 18.30
C VAL A 13 1.64 -9.77 19.74
N GLU A 14 2.36 -10.38 20.68
CA GLU A 14 2.42 -9.95 22.09
C GLU A 14 3.01 -8.55 22.29
N LYS A 15 3.72 -8.01 21.28
CA LYS A 15 4.24 -6.64 21.31
C LYS A 15 3.27 -5.61 20.72
N PHE A 16 2.15 -6.05 20.17
CA PHE A 16 1.09 -5.14 19.79
C PHE A 16 0.41 -4.57 21.02
N ASP A 17 -0.05 -3.33 20.91
CA ASP A 17 -0.83 -2.73 21.98
C ASP A 17 -2.21 -3.40 22.09
N ALA A 18 -2.97 -3.03 23.12
CA ALA A 18 -4.30 -3.61 23.34
C ALA A 18 -5.24 -3.36 22.15
N THR A 19 -5.09 -2.23 21.45
CA THR A 19 -5.93 -1.88 20.29
C THR A 19 -5.65 -2.85 19.14
N GLU A 20 -4.38 -3.04 18.78
CA GLU A 20 -3.99 -3.88 17.65
C GLU A 20 -4.27 -5.36 17.90
N GLN A 21 -4.12 -5.82 19.14
CA GLN A 21 -4.57 -7.15 19.53
C GLN A 21 -6.08 -7.32 19.33
N ILE A 22 -6.89 -6.35 19.75
CA ILE A 22 -8.35 -6.35 19.53
C ILE A 22 -8.67 -6.33 18.03
N GLN A 23 -8.00 -5.48 17.25
CA GLN A 23 -8.20 -5.38 15.80
C GLN A 23 -7.94 -6.72 15.13
N ILE A 24 -6.81 -7.36 15.41
CA ILE A 24 -6.45 -8.66 14.83
C ILE A 24 -7.41 -9.75 15.29
N ALA A 25 -7.69 -9.84 16.59
CA ALA A 25 -8.54 -10.89 17.14
C ALA A 25 -9.94 -10.88 16.51
N ASN A 26 -10.51 -9.69 16.30
CA ASN A 26 -11.89 -9.49 15.84
C ASN A 26 -12.03 -9.23 14.33
N SER A 27 -10.98 -9.45 13.53
CA SER A 27 -11.03 -9.27 12.08
C SER A 27 -11.15 -10.60 11.33
N ASP A 28 -12.12 -10.74 10.44
CA ASP A 28 -12.31 -11.93 9.59
C ASP A 28 -11.18 -12.09 8.57
N PHE A 29 -10.58 -10.98 8.16
CA PHE A 29 -9.38 -10.91 7.33
C PHE A 29 -8.48 -9.78 7.84
N ILE A 30 -7.18 -9.93 7.70
CA ILE A 30 -6.20 -9.00 8.25
C ILE A 30 -6.01 -7.83 7.28
N THR A 31 -6.17 -6.61 7.78
CA THR A 31 -5.78 -5.40 7.04
C THR A 31 -4.62 -4.70 7.72
N PHE A 32 -3.74 -4.08 6.93
CA PHE A 32 -2.61 -3.34 7.45
C PHE A 32 -2.17 -2.18 6.55
N HIS A 33 -1.48 -1.20 7.14
CA HIS A 33 -0.88 -0.08 6.42
C HIS A 33 0.65 -0.26 6.45
N SER A 34 1.35 0.08 5.36
CA SER A 34 2.82 0.04 5.35
C SER A 34 3.42 0.97 4.31
N TYR A 35 4.05 2.03 4.79
CA TYR A 35 4.74 3.05 3.98
C TYR A 35 6.25 2.81 3.87
N GLU A 36 6.67 1.56 4.08
CA GLU A 36 8.09 1.16 4.12
C GLU A 36 8.55 0.61 2.77
N ALA A 37 9.86 0.47 2.60
CA ALA A 37 10.46 -0.17 1.44
C ALA A 37 10.08 -1.66 1.33
N ALA A 38 10.32 -2.23 0.14
CA ALA A 38 9.86 -3.56 -0.25
C ALA A 38 10.31 -4.71 0.69
N ASP A 39 11.48 -4.60 1.29
CA ASP A 39 12.03 -5.59 2.21
C ASP A 39 11.29 -5.62 3.55
N GLU A 40 11.08 -4.44 4.16
CA GLU A 40 10.28 -4.29 5.38
C GLU A 40 8.81 -4.64 5.14
N PHE A 41 8.26 -4.22 4.00
CA PHE A 41 6.92 -4.62 3.57
C PHE A 41 6.78 -6.15 3.50
N ALA A 42 7.75 -6.84 2.91
CA ALA A 42 7.76 -8.30 2.83
C ALA A 42 7.90 -8.97 4.21
N LYS A 43 8.69 -8.42 5.13
CA LYS A 43 8.80 -8.91 6.52
C LYS A 43 7.45 -8.82 7.22
N ARG A 44 6.76 -7.68 7.10
CA ARG A 44 5.42 -7.45 7.66
C ARG A 44 4.41 -8.46 7.12
N ILE A 45 4.38 -8.71 5.81
CA ILE A 45 3.49 -9.72 5.22
C ILE A 45 3.75 -11.12 5.80
N LYS A 46 5.02 -11.56 5.83
CA LYS A 46 5.39 -12.88 6.34
C LYS A 46 5.01 -13.07 7.80
N PHE A 47 5.07 -12.00 8.59
CA PHE A 47 4.58 -12.01 9.97
C PHE A 47 3.07 -12.25 10.00
N LEU A 48 2.30 -11.43 9.27
CA LEU A 48 0.83 -11.51 9.26
C LEU A 48 0.30 -12.82 8.67
N GLN A 49 1.03 -13.46 7.75
CA GLN A 49 0.66 -14.77 7.20
C GLN A 49 0.56 -15.87 8.26
N LYS A 50 1.29 -15.75 9.38
CA LYS A 50 1.22 -16.69 10.50
C LYS A 50 -0.14 -16.70 11.19
N LEU A 51 -0.94 -15.64 10.99
CA LEU A 51 -2.30 -15.51 11.55
C LEU A 51 -3.35 -16.33 10.78
N ASN A 52 -2.96 -16.99 9.68
CA ASN A 52 -3.81 -17.91 8.90
C ASN A 52 -5.16 -17.31 8.46
N ARG A 53 -5.15 -16.02 8.10
CA ARG A 53 -6.32 -15.29 7.57
C ARG A 53 -5.92 -14.56 6.28
N PRO A 54 -6.86 -14.29 5.35
CA PRO A 54 -6.58 -13.49 4.18
C PRO A 54 -6.01 -12.11 4.56
N ILE A 55 -5.12 -11.57 3.74
CA ILE A 55 -4.39 -10.33 4.04
C ILE A 55 -4.65 -9.29 2.95
N MET A 56 -4.86 -8.05 3.36
CA MET A 56 -4.97 -6.90 2.47
C MET A 56 -4.18 -5.71 3.03
N CYS A 57 -3.33 -5.10 2.21
CA CYS A 57 -2.72 -3.82 2.52
C CYS A 57 -3.66 -2.70 2.04
N THR A 58 -4.13 -1.88 2.97
CA THR A 58 -5.12 -0.83 2.69
C THR A 58 -4.48 0.49 2.28
N GLU A 59 -3.22 0.73 2.67
CA GLU A 59 -2.45 1.91 2.30
C GLU A 59 -0.95 1.58 2.29
N TYR A 60 -0.23 2.02 1.25
CA TYR A 60 1.21 1.79 1.17
C TYR A 60 2.03 2.87 0.46
N MET A 61 1.47 3.57 -0.52
CA MET A 61 2.23 4.52 -1.34
C MET A 61 2.89 5.60 -0.49
N ALA A 62 4.20 5.78 -0.62
CA ALA A 62 4.96 6.90 -0.06
C ALA A 62 6.26 7.00 -0.86
N ARG A 63 6.20 7.60 -2.06
CA ARG A 63 7.33 7.56 -3.02
C ARG A 63 8.66 8.04 -2.42
N PRO A 64 8.74 9.13 -1.63
CA PRO A 64 9.99 9.57 -0.98
C PRO A 64 10.60 8.54 -0.02
N ARG A 65 9.80 7.61 0.52
CA ARG A 65 10.26 6.55 1.43
C ARG A 65 10.63 5.26 0.69
N GLY A 66 10.62 5.26 -0.64
CA GLY A 66 10.87 4.08 -1.46
C GLY A 66 9.67 3.12 -1.57
N SER A 67 8.53 3.48 -1.00
CA SER A 67 7.28 2.74 -1.17
C SER A 67 6.57 3.24 -2.44
N THR A 68 6.80 2.54 -3.56
CA THR A 68 6.25 2.87 -4.89
C THR A 68 5.43 1.71 -5.44
N PHE A 69 4.64 1.94 -6.49
CA PHE A 69 3.95 0.84 -7.20
C PHE A 69 4.94 -0.21 -7.71
N VAL A 70 6.09 0.22 -8.25
CA VAL A 70 7.13 -0.65 -8.79
C VAL A 70 7.75 -1.54 -7.71
N ALA A 71 8.00 -0.97 -6.52
CA ALA A 71 8.61 -1.69 -5.42
C ALA A 71 7.62 -2.64 -4.71
N ILE A 72 6.39 -2.20 -4.49
CA ILE A 72 5.48 -2.86 -3.55
C ILE A 72 4.49 -3.81 -4.23
N LEU A 73 3.90 -3.44 -5.38
CA LEU A 73 2.89 -4.28 -6.03
C LEU A 73 3.40 -5.69 -6.41
N PRO A 74 4.63 -5.88 -6.92
CA PRO A 74 5.15 -7.22 -7.17
C PRO A 74 5.27 -8.06 -5.89
N VAL A 75 5.63 -7.44 -4.76
CA VAL A 75 5.72 -8.11 -3.46
C VAL A 75 4.33 -8.53 -2.99
N GLY A 76 3.35 -7.64 -3.06
CA GLY A 76 1.95 -7.96 -2.73
C GLY A 76 1.41 -9.11 -3.57
N LYS A 77 1.63 -9.08 -4.89
CA LYS A 77 1.23 -10.17 -5.80
C LYS A 77 1.94 -11.49 -5.47
N LYS A 78 3.25 -11.47 -5.19
CA LYS A 78 4.04 -12.66 -4.81
C LYS A 78 3.47 -13.37 -3.58
N TYR A 79 3.00 -12.63 -2.59
CA TYR A 79 2.46 -13.18 -1.34
C TYR A 79 0.93 -13.26 -1.30
N ASN A 80 0.26 -13.03 -2.43
CA ASN A 80 -1.21 -13.05 -2.56
C ASN A 80 -1.92 -12.11 -1.57
N VAL A 81 -1.44 -10.87 -1.48
CA VAL A 81 -1.99 -9.81 -0.62
C VAL A 81 -2.84 -8.87 -1.46
N GLY A 82 -4.07 -8.59 -1.02
CA GLY A 82 -4.92 -7.55 -1.63
C GLY A 82 -4.29 -6.17 -1.44
N MET A 83 -4.38 -5.28 -2.42
CA MET A 83 -3.70 -3.98 -2.38
C MET A 83 -4.69 -2.86 -2.66
N ILE A 84 -4.76 -1.87 -1.77
CA ILE A 84 -5.52 -0.62 -1.96
C ILE A 84 -4.52 0.54 -1.89
N ASN A 85 -4.65 1.47 -2.81
CA ASN A 85 -3.85 2.69 -2.81
C ASN A 85 -4.59 3.80 -2.06
N TRP A 86 -3.87 4.51 -1.18
CA TRP A 86 -4.31 5.80 -0.66
C TRP A 86 -3.92 6.89 -1.67
N GLY A 87 -4.83 7.81 -1.96
CA GLY A 87 -4.66 8.79 -3.03
C GLY A 87 -5.02 8.23 -4.42
N PHE A 88 -5.47 9.11 -5.31
CA PHE A 88 -5.84 8.70 -6.67
C PHE A 88 -5.68 9.84 -7.67
N VAL A 89 -6.41 10.94 -7.48
CA VAL A 89 -6.37 12.13 -8.35
C VAL A 89 -5.97 13.33 -7.49
N GLU A 90 -5.06 14.16 -7.99
CA GLU A 90 -4.71 15.42 -7.32
C GLU A 90 -5.97 16.28 -7.11
N GLY A 91 -6.06 16.95 -5.96
CA GLY A 91 -7.19 17.82 -5.67
C GLY A 91 -7.48 17.97 -4.19
N LYS A 92 -8.73 17.75 -3.80
CA LYS A 92 -9.25 18.12 -2.46
C LYS A 92 -8.49 17.50 -1.30
N SER A 93 -8.07 16.24 -1.41
CA SER A 93 -7.30 15.55 -0.36
C SER A 93 -5.84 16.02 -0.27
N GLN A 94 -5.34 16.71 -1.30
CA GLN A 94 -4.00 17.29 -1.34
C GLN A 94 -2.90 16.26 -1.06
N THR A 95 -3.11 15.03 -1.53
CA THR A 95 -2.28 13.86 -1.26
C THR A 95 -1.07 13.74 -2.20
N ILE A 96 -0.85 14.72 -3.08
CA ILE A 96 0.42 14.93 -3.80
C ILE A 96 1.52 15.44 -2.87
N TYR A 97 1.15 16.15 -1.79
CA TYR A 97 2.11 16.76 -0.88
C TYR A 97 2.61 15.76 0.17
N PRO A 98 3.91 15.82 0.52
CA PRO A 98 4.49 15.00 1.58
C PRO A 98 3.97 15.40 2.96
N TRP A 99 4.13 14.52 3.95
CA TRP A 99 3.67 14.78 5.31
C TRP A 99 4.29 16.03 5.96
N ASP A 100 5.47 16.49 5.55
CA ASP A 100 6.05 17.72 6.11
C ASP A 100 5.40 19.01 5.59
N SER A 101 4.39 18.93 4.72
CA SER A 101 3.75 20.10 4.09
C SER A 101 3.03 21.03 5.05
N TRP A 102 2.67 20.57 6.26
CA TRP A 102 2.09 21.43 7.30
C TRP A 102 3.14 22.36 7.95
N GLU A 103 4.42 21.97 7.91
CA GLU A 103 5.57 22.75 8.41
C GLU A 103 6.29 23.48 7.28
N ARG A 104 6.33 22.89 6.09
CA ARG A 104 7.00 23.41 4.88
C ARG A 104 5.99 23.55 3.75
N PRO A 105 5.28 24.69 3.65
CA PRO A 105 4.23 24.87 2.66
C PRO A 105 4.77 24.85 1.23
N TYR A 106 4.16 24.04 0.38
CA TYR A 106 4.43 23.96 -1.06
C TYR A 106 3.51 24.94 -1.82
N VAL A 107 3.74 26.25 -1.62
CA VAL A 107 2.85 27.31 -2.12
C VAL A 107 3.26 27.89 -3.48
N GLU A 108 4.56 27.87 -3.79
CA GLU A 108 5.10 28.43 -5.03
C GLU A 108 5.38 27.36 -6.10
N TYR A 109 5.53 26.11 -5.67
CA TYR A 109 5.94 25.01 -6.52
C TYR A 109 5.31 23.69 -6.09
N GLU A 110 5.08 22.84 -7.08
CA GLU A 110 4.69 21.45 -6.90
C GLU A 110 5.84 20.64 -6.28
N PRO A 111 5.57 19.62 -5.45
CA PRO A 111 6.60 18.74 -4.93
C PRO A 111 7.40 18.09 -6.07
N TRP A 112 8.73 18.03 -5.92
CA TRP A 112 9.61 17.36 -6.89
C TRP A 112 9.18 15.91 -7.18
N ILE A 113 8.69 15.23 -6.15
CA ILE A 113 8.11 13.90 -6.23
C ILE A 113 6.76 13.89 -5.54
N TRP A 114 5.74 13.37 -6.23
CA TRP A 114 4.42 13.24 -5.63
C TRP A 114 4.40 12.19 -4.55
N PHE A 115 3.58 12.45 -3.54
CA PHE A 115 3.48 11.56 -2.42
C PHE A 115 2.60 10.33 -2.72
N HIS A 116 1.27 10.50 -2.79
CA HIS A 116 0.33 9.38 -2.92
C HIS A 116 -0.42 9.32 -4.26
N ASP A 117 -0.82 10.46 -4.81
CA ASP A 117 -1.73 10.48 -5.97
C ASP A 117 -1.09 9.92 -7.24
N VAL A 118 -1.95 9.55 -8.21
CA VAL A 118 -1.60 8.80 -9.42
C VAL A 118 -1.91 9.62 -10.68
N PHE A 119 -2.95 10.44 -10.64
CA PHE A 119 -3.46 11.20 -11.78
C PHE A 119 -3.54 12.69 -11.47
N ARG A 120 -3.35 13.48 -12.51
CA ARG A 120 -3.72 14.89 -12.57
C ARG A 120 -5.24 15.04 -12.67
N THR A 121 -5.74 16.24 -12.42
CA THR A 121 -7.19 16.55 -12.49
C THR A 121 -7.83 16.25 -13.84
N ASP A 122 -7.07 16.28 -14.93
CA ASP A 122 -7.51 15.95 -16.29
C ASP A 122 -7.43 14.44 -16.62
N GLY A 123 -7.01 13.62 -15.66
CA GLY A 123 -6.84 12.17 -15.81
C GLY A 123 -5.51 11.76 -16.43
N THR A 124 -4.60 12.69 -16.73
CA THR A 124 -3.24 12.33 -17.17
C THR A 124 -2.47 11.67 -16.01
N PRO A 125 -1.77 10.54 -16.24
CA PRO A 125 -0.91 9.94 -15.22
C PRO A 125 0.21 10.89 -14.80
N TYR A 126 0.49 10.97 -13.50
CA TYR A 126 1.70 11.64 -13.01
C TYR A 126 2.97 10.94 -13.52
N LEU A 127 3.02 9.62 -13.36
CA LEU A 127 4.04 8.74 -13.94
C LEU A 127 3.35 7.68 -14.79
N ARG A 128 3.60 7.72 -16.10
CA ARG A 128 2.95 6.83 -17.05
C ARG A 128 3.31 5.36 -16.79
N GLU A 129 4.57 5.10 -16.48
CA GLU A 129 5.15 3.79 -16.22
C GLU A 129 4.45 3.08 -15.06
N GLU A 130 4.03 3.83 -14.04
CA GLU A 130 3.28 3.29 -12.90
C GLU A 130 1.90 2.78 -13.33
N THR A 131 1.18 3.54 -14.15
CA THR A 131 -0.14 3.09 -14.66
C THR A 131 -0.03 1.91 -15.61
N GLU A 132 1.03 1.85 -16.42
CA GLU A 132 1.33 0.71 -17.30
C GLU A 132 1.66 -0.55 -16.47
N LEU A 133 2.45 -0.40 -15.40
CA LEU A 133 2.72 -1.47 -14.45
C LEU A 133 1.43 -1.99 -13.81
N ILE A 134 0.58 -1.09 -13.30
CA ILE A 134 -0.69 -1.46 -12.65
C ILE A 134 -1.55 -2.26 -13.63
N LYS A 135 -1.72 -1.77 -14.87
CA LYS A 135 -2.46 -2.47 -15.93
C LYS A 135 -1.86 -3.86 -16.22
N ARG A 136 -0.53 -3.99 -16.25
CA ARG A 136 0.13 -5.29 -16.48
C ARG A 136 -0.06 -6.26 -15.31
N ILE A 137 0.08 -5.80 -14.08
CA ILE A 137 -0.01 -6.65 -12.88
C ILE A 137 -1.44 -7.10 -12.60
N THR A 138 -2.42 -6.23 -12.86
CA THR A 138 -3.86 -6.48 -12.65
C THR A 138 -4.56 -7.04 -13.88
N GLY A 139 -3.95 -6.88 -15.06
CA GLY A 139 -4.45 -7.42 -16.30
C GLY A 139 -4.53 -8.94 -16.24
N LYS A 140 -5.56 -9.49 -16.87
CA LYS A 140 -5.68 -10.93 -17.08
C LYS A 140 -4.60 -11.39 -18.06
N GLU A 141 -3.39 -11.65 -17.58
CA GLU A 141 -2.61 -12.73 -18.20
C GLU A 141 -3.48 -13.97 -18.03
N LYS A 142 -3.96 -14.51 -19.16
CA LYS A 142 -5.00 -15.53 -19.20
C LYS A 142 -4.77 -16.57 -18.10
N ALA A 143 -5.76 -16.75 -17.24
CA ALA A 143 -5.92 -17.89 -16.35
C ALA A 143 -6.12 -19.20 -17.15
N GLN A 144 -5.30 -19.44 -18.18
CA GLN A 144 -5.27 -20.65 -19.01
C GLN A 144 -4.27 -21.68 -18.45
N ALA A 145 -3.41 -21.32 -17.49
CA ALA A 145 -2.45 -22.24 -16.90
C ALA A 145 -2.95 -22.98 -15.64
N ALA A 146 -4.10 -22.60 -15.07
CA ALA A 146 -4.62 -23.18 -13.82
C ALA A 146 -5.79 -24.17 -14.02
N GLY A 147 -6.16 -24.47 -15.28
CA GLY A 147 -7.19 -25.46 -15.63
C GLY A 147 -6.64 -26.77 -16.18
N ALA A 148 -5.32 -26.99 -16.12
CA ALA A 148 -4.68 -28.22 -16.56
C ALA A 148 -3.88 -28.82 -15.39
N ARG A 149 -4.61 -29.47 -14.48
CA ARG A 149 -4.17 -30.62 -13.66
C ARG A 149 -5.36 -31.14 -12.87
#